data_AF-A0A6V7XWE0-F1
#
_entry.id   AF-A0A6V7XWE0-F1
#
_cell.length_a   1.000
_cell.length_b   1.000
_cell.length_c   1.000
_cell.angle_alpha   90.00
_cell.angle_beta   90.00
_cell.angle_gamma   90.00
#
_symmetry.space_group_name_H-M   'P 1'
#
loop_
_entity.id
_entity.type
_entity.pdbx_description
1 polymer ?
#
loop_
_entity_poly.entity_id
_entity_poly.type
_entity_poly.pdbx_seq_one_letter_code
_entity_poly.pdbx_strand_id
1 'polypeptide(L)'
;MAFDVAERKLDIARLLDAEDVNVSCPDEKSIITYVSLFYHCFAKEKSELTGARRVAKVVGELVQLDSLQEDYEQLAADLLCWIHQKINELADRHFPNLLISLRELLATFSCFRKEEKPPKYKEKGELEALFFAIQTKRNAGRRKSYIPPEGLGLHDLESAWTELEKAEHARQGALINELQRQERLELRAQLFHKKADVRDAWLREMYFY
;
A
#
# COMPACT_ATOMS: atom_id res chain seq x y z
N MET A 1 24.93 49.06 -32.97
CA MET A 1 23.74 48.61 -32.21
C MET A 1 23.56 47.10 -32.21
N ALA A 2 23.43 46.42 -33.37
CA ALA A 2 23.26 44.96 -33.38
C ALA A 2 24.49 44.20 -32.82
N PHE A 3 25.70 44.60 -33.23
CA PHE A 3 26.95 44.02 -32.73
C PHE A 3 27.16 44.25 -31.22
N ASP A 4 26.85 45.44 -30.73
CA ASP A 4 26.99 45.78 -29.30
C ASP A 4 26.02 44.98 -28.41
N VAL A 5 24.83 44.65 -28.94
CA VAL A 5 23.86 43.80 -28.24
C VAL A 5 24.34 42.35 -28.21
N ALA A 6 24.95 41.87 -29.30
CA ALA A 6 25.48 40.51 -29.39
C ALA A 6 26.61 40.28 -28.39
N GLU A 7 27.55 41.22 -28.28
CA GLU A 7 28.65 41.14 -27.33
C GLU A 7 28.14 41.21 -25.88
N ARG A 8 27.26 42.17 -25.55
CA ARG A 8 26.81 42.37 -24.17
C ARG A 8 25.83 41.32 -23.66
N LYS A 9 24.98 40.76 -24.52
CA LYS A 9 23.90 39.86 -24.12
C LYS A 9 24.12 38.40 -24.48
N LEU A 10 24.91 38.13 -25.52
CA LEU A 10 25.13 36.79 -26.05
C LEU A 10 26.59 36.36 -25.98
N ASP A 11 27.49 37.24 -25.49
CA ASP A 11 28.94 37.00 -25.42
C ASP A 11 29.55 36.63 -26.78
N ILE A 12 28.97 37.17 -27.87
CA ILE A 12 29.47 36.98 -29.23
C ILE A 12 30.46 38.11 -29.53
N ALA A 13 31.74 37.75 -29.69
CA ALA A 13 32.80 38.70 -30.00
C ALA A 13 32.48 39.49 -31.27
N ARG A 14 32.62 40.82 -31.23
CA ARG A 14 32.38 41.71 -32.36
C ARG A 14 33.50 41.57 -33.42
N LEU A 15 33.30 40.68 -34.39
CA LEU A 15 34.26 40.43 -35.47
C LEU A 15 34.07 41.31 -36.71
N LEU A 16 32.95 42.04 -36.79
CA LEU A 16 32.58 42.90 -37.91
C LEU A 16 32.21 44.29 -37.40
N ASP A 17 32.60 45.31 -38.14
CA ASP A 17 32.11 46.67 -37.98
C ASP A 17 30.98 46.99 -38.96
N ALA A 18 30.24 48.06 -38.67
CA ALA A 18 29.10 48.47 -39.51
C ALA A 18 29.54 48.83 -40.94
N GLU A 19 30.78 49.31 -41.10
CA GLU A 19 31.37 49.66 -42.38
C GLU A 19 31.69 48.41 -43.23
N ASP A 20 32.03 47.28 -42.61
CA ASP A 20 32.34 46.01 -43.31
C ASP A 20 31.11 45.37 -43.96
N VAL A 21 29.92 45.70 -43.43
CA VAL A 21 28.64 45.14 -43.88
C VAL A 21 27.88 46.12 -44.78
N ASN A 22 28.09 47.43 -44.61
CA ASN A 22 27.41 48.49 -45.37
C ASN A 22 28.14 48.83 -46.69
N VAL A 23 28.44 47.80 -47.49
CA VAL A 23 29.07 47.91 -48.81
C VAL A 23 28.28 47.13 -49.86
N SER A 24 28.48 47.42 -51.14
CA SER A 24 27.73 46.80 -52.24
C SER A 24 27.99 45.29 -52.40
N CYS A 25 29.12 44.79 -51.92
CA CYS A 25 29.49 43.38 -51.95
C CYS A 25 30.37 43.05 -50.72
N PRO A 26 29.78 42.73 -49.55
CA PRO A 26 30.54 42.41 -48.35
C PRO A 26 31.19 41.03 -48.44
N ASP A 27 32.26 40.80 -47.66
CA ASP A 27 32.96 39.51 -47.66
C ASP A 27 32.10 38.39 -47.09
N GLU A 28 31.73 37.45 -47.96
CA GLU A 28 30.84 36.33 -47.64
C GLU A 28 31.40 35.47 -46.51
N LYS A 29 32.71 35.22 -46.47
CA LYS A 29 33.34 34.38 -45.44
C LYS A 29 33.27 35.03 -44.06
N SER A 30 33.50 36.34 -43.98
CA SER A 30 33.42 37.10 -42.74
C SER A 30 31.98 37.18 -42.23
N ILE A 31 31.00 37.40 -43.12
CA ILE A 31 29.57 37.33 -42.77
C ILE A 31 29.19 35.94 -42.28
N ILE A 32 29.55 34.88 -43.01
CA ILE A 32 29.24 33.49 -42.63
C ILE A 32 29.82 33.16 -41.26
N THR A 33 31.09 33.54 -41.03
CA THR A 33 31.76 33.30 -39.75
C THR A 33 31.01 33.99 -38.60
N TYR A 34 30.65 35.26 -38.76
CA TYR A 34 29.93 35.98 -37.72
C TYR A 34 28.52 35.42 -37.48
N VAL A 35 27.77 35.10 -38.54
CA VAL A 35 26.44 34.46 -38.44
C VAL A 35 26.53 33.07 -37.79
N SER A 36 27.60 32.32 -38.06
CA SER A 36 27.83 31.01 -37.45
C SER A 36 28.00 31.09 -35.92
N LEU A 37 28.59 32.17 -35.40
CA LEU A 37 28.69 32.39 -33.94
C LEU A 37 27.32 32.52 -33.29
N PHE A 38 26.39 33.26 -33.92
CA PHE A 38 25.00 33.32 -33.46
C PHE A 38 24.33 31.95 -33.49
N TYR A 39 24.51 31.21 -34.59
CA TYR A 39 23.96 29.86 -34.71
C TYR A 39 24.45 28.95 -33.58
N HIS A 40 25.76 28.95 -33.31
CA HIS A 40 26.34 28.16 -32.22
C HIS A 40 25.84 28.59 -30.84
N CYS A 41 25.73 29.90 -30.58
CA CYS A 41 25.18 30.43 -29.33
C CYS A 41 23.74 29.94 -29.10
N PHE A 42 22.84 30.15 -30.07
CA PHE A 42 21.44 29.74 -29.92
C PHE A 42 21.26 28.21 -29.95
N ALA A 43 22.09 27.49 -30.70
CA ALA A 43 22.09 26.03 -30.69
C ALA A 43 22.50 25.48 -29.31
N LYS A 44 23.52 26.09 -28.68
CA LYS A 44 23.94 25.76 -27.31
C LYS A 44 22.82 26.01 -26.31
N GLU A 45 22.22 27.20 -26.32
CA GLU A 45 21.11 27.55 -25.42
C GLU A 45 19.91 26.60 -25.59
N LYS A 46 19.52 26.29 -26.83
CA LYS A 46 18.47 25.31 -27.12
C LYS A 46 18.82 23.90 -26.60
N SER A 47 20.08 23.49 -26.73
CA SER A 47 20.58 22.22 -26.21
C SER A 47 20.51 22.18 -24.67
N GLU A 48 20.93 23.25 -24.00
CA GLU A 48 20.86 23.40 -22.55
C GLU A 48 19.42 23.35 -22.03
N LEU A 49 18.50 24.10 -22.66
CA LEU A 49 17.07 24.05 -22.34
C LEU A 49 16.48 22.65 -22.52
N THR A 50 16.90 21.93 -23.58
CA THR A 50 16.48 20.55 -23.82
C THR A 50 17.03 19.60 -22.75
N GLY A 51 18.29 19.81 -22.33
CA GLY A 51 18.91 19.11 -21.21
C GLY A 51 18.15 19.32 -19.90
N ALA A 52 17.86 20.58 -19.55
CA ALA A 52 17.10 20.93 -18.35
C ALA A 52 15.71 20.28 -18.33
N ARG A 53 14.99 20.28 -19.47
CA ARG A 53 13.68 19.60 -19.59
C ARG A 53 13.77 18.10 -19.38
N ARG A 54 14.82 17.45 -19.90
CA ARG A 54 15.04 16.01 -19.68
C ARG A 54 15.33 15.69 -18.22
N VAL A 55 16.16 16.50 -17.57
CA VAL A 55 16.45 16.36 -16.13
C VAL A 55 15.17 16.53 -15.31
N ALA A 56 14.40 17.59 -15.55
CA ALA A 56 13.14 17.83 -14.85
C ALA A 56 12.15 16.67 -14.99
N LYS A 57 12.07 16.06 -16.19
CA LYS A 57 11.24 14.87 -16.42
C LYS A 57 11.70 13.68 -15.57
N VAL A 58 13.00 13.37 -15.57
CA VAL A 58 13.55 12.25 -14.79
C VAL A 58 13.37 12.45 -13.28
N VAL A 59 13.53 13.68 -12.79
CA VAL A 59 13.28 14.05 -11.39
C VAL A 59 11.79 13.88 -11.05
N GLY A 60 10.88 14.33 -11.91
CA GLY A 60 9.45 14.13 -11.71
C GLY A 60 9.06 12.66 -11.63
N GLU A 61 9.64 11.82 -12.50
CA GLU A 61 9.44 10.36 -12.47
C GLU A 61 10.00 9.71 -11.19
N LEU A 62 11.11 10.23 -10.65
CA LEU A 62 11.67 9.79 -9.37
C LEU A 62 10.74 10.11 -8.20
N VAL A 63 10.27 11.36 -8.10
CA VAL A 63 9.38 11.79 -7.02
C VAL A 63 8.08 10.96 -7.01
N GLN A 64 7.49 10.71 -8.18
CA GLN A 64 6.31 9.84 -8.26
C GLN A 64 6.60 8.39 -7.86
N LEU A 65 7.79 7.89 -8.16
CA LEU A 65 8.17 6.53 -7.82
C LEU A 65 8.43 6.39 -6.30
N ASP A 66 8.99 7.42 -5.66
CA ASP A 66 9.21 7.44 -4.22
C ASP A 66 7.87 7.51 -3.48
N SER A 67 6.93 8.36 -3.92
CA SER A 67 5.57 8.39 -3.39
C SER A 67 4.86 7.03 -3.49
N LEU A 68 5.00 6.30 -4.60
CA LEU A 68 4.40 4.96 -4.72
C LEU A 68 5.04 3.94 -3.76
N GLN A 69 6.34 4.08 -3.46
CA GLN A 69 7.02 3.21 -2.49
C GLN A 69 6.53 3.52 -1.07
N GLU A 70 6.43 4.79 -0.71
CA GLU A 70 5.89 5.23 0.60
C GLU A 70 4.44 4.73 0.79
N ASP A 71 3.59 4.88 -0.23
CA ASP A 71 2.22 4.38 -0.19
C ASP A 71 2.17 2.86 0.03
N TYR A 72 3.03 2.10 -0.66
CA TYR A 72 3.14 0.66 -0.48
C TYR A 72 3.56 0.28 0.94
N GLU A 73 4.61 0.93 1.45
CA GLU A 73 5.16 0.64 2.78
C GLU A 73 4.13 0.91 3.88
N GLN A 74 3.41 2.04 3.79
CA GLN A 74 2.37 2.40 4.74
C GLN A 74 1.21 1.40 4.71
N LEU A 75 0.68 1.10 3.52
CA LEU A 75 -0.43 0.16 3.36
C LEU A 75 -0.06 -1.26 3.80
N ALA A 76 1.17 -1.71 3.51
CA ALA A 76 1.66 -3.01 3.93
C ALA A 76 1.79 -3.10 5.45
N ALA A 77 2.35 -2.06 6.09
CA ALA A 77 2.47 -1.98 7.54
C ALA A 77 1.10 -2.00 8.23
N ASP A 78 0.14 -1.23 7.72
CA ASP A 78 -1.22 -1.16 8.25
C ASP A 78 -1.94 -2.51 8.14
N LEU A 79 -1.81 -3.18 7.00
CA LEU A 79 -2.40 -4.51 6.80
C LEU A 79 -1.76 -5.56 7.73
N LEU A 80 -0.43 -5.57 7.85
CA LEU A 80 0.27 -6.47 8.77
C LEU A 80 -0.13 -6.21 10.23
N CYS A 81 -0.23 -4.95 10.64
CA CYS A 81 -0.68 -4.58 11.97
C CYS A 81 -2.08 -5.13 12.25
N TRP A 82 -3.01 -4.93 11.32
CA TRP A 82 -4.36 -5.48 11.41
C TRP A 82 -4.38 -7.01 11.50
N ILE A 83 -3.59 -7.70 10.67
CA ILE A 83 -3.48 -9.16 10.68
C ILE A 83 -3.01 -9.66 12.05
N HIS A 84 -1.91 -9.11 12.58
CA HIS A 84 -1.36 -9.52 13.87
C HIS A 84 -2.34 -9.25 15.02
N GLN A 85 -3.02 -8.10 15.00
CA GLN A 85 -4.06 -7.79 15.98
C GLN A 85 -5.19 -8.83 15.92
N LYS A 86 -5.69 -9.15 14.72
CA LYS A 86 -6.78 -10.12 14.55
C LYS A 86 -6.37 -11.54 14.94
N ILE A 87 -5.14 -11.94 14.67
CA ILE A 87 -4.60 -13.22 15.15
C ILE A 87 -4.69 -13.29 16.68
N ASN A 88 -4.29 -12.22 17.39
CA ASN A 88 -4.38 -12.17 18.85
C ASN A 88 -5.83 -12.23 19.36
N GLU A 89 -6.75 -11.49 18.72
CA GLU A 89 -8.19 -11.55 19.04
C GLU A 89 -8.77 -12.97 18.83
N LEU A 90 -8.40 -13.64 17.73
CA LEU A 90 -8.83 -14.99 17.40
C LEU A 90 -8.15 -16.05 18.27
N ALA A 91 -7.01 -15.74 18.90
CA ALA A 91 -6.30 -16.65 19.79
C ALA A 91 -6.97 -16.78 21.17
N ASP A 92 -7.89 -15.88 21.53
CA ASP A 92 -8.61 -15.96 22.80
C ASP A 92 -9.32 -17.32 22.96
N ARG A 93 -9.30 -17.86 24.18
CA ARG A 93 -9.93 -19.14 24.54
C ARG A 93 -10.86 -18.98 25.74
N HIS A 94 -11.11 -17.76 26.19
CA HIS A 94 -12.14 -17.49 27.18
C HIS A 94 -13.50 -17.52 26.50
N PHE A 95 -14.30 -18.52 26.88
CA PHE A 95 -15.66 -18.65 26.37
C PHE A 95 -16.67 -18.36 27.49
N PRO A 96 -17.77 -17.67 27.16
CA PRO A 96 -18.83 -17.44 28.14
C PRO A 96 -19.54 -18.74 28.51
N ASN A 97 -19.93 -18.88 29.77
CA ASN A 97 -20.67 -20.05 30.28
C ASN A 97 -22.18 -19.99 30.04
N LEU A 98 -22.63 -19.13 29.12
CA LEU A 98 -24.04 -18.93 28.78
C LEU A 98 -24.21 -19.17 27.28
N LEU A 99 -25.20 -20.00 26.91
CA LEU A 99 -25.48 -20.37 25.53
C LEU A 99 -25.79 -19.14 24.65
N ILE A 100 -26.50 -18.15 25.21
CA ILE A 100 -26.86 -16.91 24.51
C ILE A 100 -25.60 -16.11 24.15
N SER A 101 -24.74 -15.84 25.14
CA SER A 101 -23.48 -15.11 24.94
C SER A 101 -22.54 -15.84 23.99
N LEU A 102 -22.56 -17.18 23.98
CA LEU A 102 -21.79 -17.97 23.02
C LEU A 102 -22.33 -17.85 21.58
N ARG A 103 -23.65 -17.76 21.42
CA ARG A 103 -24.29 -17.49 20.11
C ARG A 103 -23.96 -16.09 19.60
N GLU A 104 -23.91 -15.09 20.48
CA GLU A 104 -23.44 -13.74 20.14
C GLU A 104 -21.99 -13.77 19.66
N LEU A 105 -21.11 -14.50 20.36
CA LEU A 105 -19.72 -14.68 19.97
C LEU A 105 -19.55 -15.38 18.60
N LEU A 106 -20.43 -16.34 18.28
CA LEU A 106 -20.49 -16.96 16.96
C LEU A 106 -20.98 -15.98 15.87
N ALA A 107 -21.92 -15.09 16.22
CA ALA A 107 -22.40 -14.06 15.32
C ALA A 107 -21.31 -13.02 15.00
N THR A 108 -20.56 -12.56 16.01
CA THR A 108 -19.42 -11.64 15.80
C THR A 108 -18.32 -12.30 14.96
N PHE A 109 -17.99 -13.57 15.23
CA PHE A 109 -17.06 -14.33 14.39
C PHE A 109 -17.56 -14.48 12.94
N SER A 110 -18.86 -14.66 12.75
CA SER A 110 -19.46 -14.71 11.40
C SER A 110 -19.41 -13.36 10.68
N CYS A 111 -19.61 -12.26 11.41
CA CYS A 111 -19.46 -10.89 10.90
C CYS A 111 -18.02 -10.65 10.43
N PHE A 112 -17.03 -10.98 11.25
CA PHE A 112 -15.61 -10.90 10.88
C PHE A 112 -15.33 -11.58 9.53
N ARG A 113 -15.82 -12.80 9.32
CA ARG A 113 -15.58 -13.56 8.08
C ARG A 113 -16.28 -12.99 6.86
N LYS A 114 -17.46 -12.38 7.03
CA LYS A 114 -18.31 -11.92 5.93
C LYS A 114 -18.16 -10.44 5.59
N GLU A 115 -17.73 -9.63 6.55
CA GLU A 115 -17.73 -8.18 6.44
C GLU A 115 -16.33 -7.60 6.64
N GLU A 116 -15.61 -7.99 7.71
CA GLU A 116 -14.30 -7.40 8.02
C GLU A 116 -13.15 -7.97 7.17
N LYS A 117 -13.08 -9.29 7.01
CA LYS A 117 -11.98 -9.98 6.30
C LYS A 117 -11.98 -9.72 4.78
N PRO A 118 -13.12 -9.73 4.06
CA PRO A 118 -13.14 -9.54 2.60
C PRO A 118 -12.51 -8.24 2.08
N PRO A 119 -12.74 -7.04 2.66
CA PRO A 119 -12.05 -5.83 2.20
C PRO A 119 -10.54 -5.91 2.43
N LYS A 120 -10.08 -6.52 3.52
CA LYS A 120 -8.63 -6.73 3.77
C LYS A 120 -7.97 -7.67 2.78
N TYR A 121 -8.70 -8.67 2.28
CA TYR A 121 -8.22 -9.52 1.20
C TYR A 121 -8.08 -8.75 -0.13
N LYS A 122 -8.98 -7.79 -0.39
CA LYS A 122 -8.85 -6.89 -1.56
C LYS A 122 -7.65 -5.96 -1.42
N GLU A 123 -7.45 -5.35 -0.25
CA GLU A 123 -6.27 -4.51 0.06
C GLU A 123 -4.96 -5.28 -0.18
N LYS A 124 -4.90 -6.56 0.22
CA LYS A 124 -3.74 -7.44 -0.08
C LYS A 124 -3.46 -7.55 -1.59
N GLY A 125 -4.51 -7.77 -2.40
CA GLY A 125 -4.36 -7.83 -3.86
C GLY A 125 -3.97 -6.49 -4.49
N GLU A 126 -4.46 -5.38 -3.94
CA GLU A 126 -4.07 -4.03 -4.36
C GLU A 126 -2.59 -3.74 -4.04
N LEU A 127 -2.09 -4.20 -2.89
CA LEU A 127 -0.68 -4.14 -2.51
C LEU A 127 0.22 -4.94 -3.46
N GLU A 128 -0.19 -6.15 -3.85
CA GLU A 128 0.51 -6.95 -4.86
C GLU A 128 0.58 -6.20 -6.19
N ALA A 129 -0.54 -5.65 -6.65
CA ALA A 129 -0.59 -4.86 -7.88
C ALA A 129 0.30 -3.60 -7.81
N LEU A 130 0.28 -2.89 -6.69
CA LEU A 130 1.13 -1.71 -6.44
C LEU A 130 2.62 -2.09 -6.46
N PHE A 131 3.00 -3.18 -5.81
CA PHE A 131 4.36 -3.71 -5.86
C PHE A 131 4.82 -3.99 -7.30
N PHE A 132 4.00 -4.67 -8.10
CA PHE A 132 4.32 -4.94 -9.50
C PHE A 132 4.39 -3.66 -10.35
N ALA A 133 3.55 -2.66 -10.07
CA ALA A 133 3.60 -1.36 -10.72
C ALA A 133 4.93 -0.64 -10.42
N ILE A 134 5.37 -0.64 -9.16
CA ILE A 134 6.67 -0.08 -8.74
C ILE A 134 7.82 -0.80 -9.46
N GLN A 135 7.80 -2.14 -9.50
CA GLN A 135 8.83 -2.92 -10.19
C GLN A 135 8.88 -2.61 -11.68
N THR A 136 7.72 -2.54 -12.33
CA THR A 136 7.61 -2.23 -13.76
C THR A 136 8.18 -0.83 -14.05
N LYS A 137 7.83 0.18 -13.24
CA LYS A 137 8.36 1.54 -13.39
C LYS A 137 9.88 1.60 -13.17
N ARG A 138 10.42 0.87 -12.19
CA ARG A 138 11.89 0.82 -11.95
C ARG A 138 12.64 0.14 -13.08
N ASN A 139 12.10 -0.97 -13.60
CA ASN A 139 12.68 -1.70 -14.72
C ASN A 139 12.68 -0.86 -16.00
N ALA A 140 11.59 -0.12 -16.28
CA ALA A 140 11.54 0.82 -17.40
C ALA A 140 12.62 1.91 -17.29
N GLY A 141 12.95 2.35 -16.08
CA GLY A 141 14.05 3.26 -15.79
C GLY A 141 15.45 2.61 -15.74
N ARG A 142 15.57 1.30 -16.01
CA ARG A 142 16.81 0.49 -15.85
C ARG A 142 17.44 0.62 -14.46
N ARG A 143 16.62 0.80 -13.42
CA ARG A 143 17.07 0.89 -12.02
C ARG A 143 17.07 -0.49 -11.37
N LYS A 144 17.80 -0.65 -10.27
CA LYS A 144 17.72 -1.87 -9.44
C LYS A 144 16.27 -2.13 -9.03
N SER A 145 15.88 -3.39 -8.94
CA SER A 145 14.57 -3.80 -8.45
C SER A 145 14.28 -3.20 -7.08
N TYR A 146 13.00 -2.89 -6.84
CA TYR A 146 12.54 -2.46 -5.54
C TYR A 146 12.64 -3.62 -4.54
N ILE A 147 13.12 -3.32 -3.35
CA ILE A 147 13.14 -4.24 -2.21
C ILE A 147 12.51 -3.46 -1.06
N PRO A 148 11.33 -3.88 -0.57
CA PRO A 148 10.70 -3.23 0.58
C PRO A 148 11.57 -3.33 1.84
N PRO A 149 11.31 -2.49 2.85
CA PRO A 149 11.89 -2.67 4.19
C PRO A 149 11.65 -4.08 4.75
N GLU A 150 12.54 -4.52 5.64
CA GLU A 150 12.43 -5.85 6.26
C GLU A 150 11.05 -6.06 6.90
N GLY A 151 10.42 -7.20 6.59
CA GLY A 151 9.10 -7.57 7.13
C GLY A 151 7.91 -6.99 6.36
N LEU A 152 8.13 -6.12 5.37
CA LEU A 152 7.06 -5.56 4.52
C LEU A 152 7.00 -6.21 3.13
N GLY A 153 7.70 -7.33 2.92
CA GLY A 153 7.68 -8.02 1.64
C GLY A 153 6.36 -8.71 1.34
N LEU A 154 6.09 -8.99 0.07
CA LEU A 154 4.93 -9.81 -0.34
C LEU A 154 4.92 -11.20 0.31
N HIS A 155 6.10 -11.79 0.54
CA HIS A 155 6.24 -13.05 1.25
C HIS A 155 5.79 -12.93 2.71
N ASP A 156 6.16 -11.84 3.39
CA ASP A 156 5.81 -11.63 4.80
C ASP A 156 4.30 -11.42 4.94
N LEU A 157 3.69 -10.68 4.02
CA LEU A 157 2.24 -10.53 3.89
C LEU A 157 1.53 -11.88 3.66
N GLU A 158 2.04 -12.71 2.75
CA GLU A 158 1.48 -14.04 2.48
C GLU A 158 1.58 -14.95 3.71
N SER A 159 2.74 -14.93 4.37
CA SER A 159 2.99 -15.71 5.58
C SER A 159 2.05 -15.27 6.71
N ALA A 160 1.93 -13.97 6.97
CA ALA A 160 1.03 -13.43 7.98
C ALA A 160 -0.44 -13.75 7.67
N TRP A 161 -0.86 -13.65 6.40
CA TRP A 161 -2.20 -14.02 5.96
C TRP A 161 -2.48 -15.52 6.19
N THR A 162 -1.53 -16.39 5.89
CA THR A 162 -1.63 -17.82 6.15
C THR A 162 -1.78 -18.12 7.65
N GLU A 163 -1.05 -17.40 8.51
CA GLU A 163 -1.21 -17.52 9.96
C GLU A 163 -2.58 -17.03 10.44
N LEU A 164 -3.13 -15.97 9.85
CA LEU A 164 -4.50 -15.52 10.11
C LEU A 164 -5.53 -16.60 9.80
N GLU A 165 -5.40 -17.28 8.67
CA GLU A 165 -6.30 -18.37 8.28
C GLU A 165 -6.22 -19.55 9.24
N LYS A 166 -5.01 -19.91 9.69
CA LYS A 166 -4.83 -20.93 10.74
C LYS A 166 -5.51 -20.51 12.05
N ALA A 167 -5.35 -19.26 12.47
CA ALA A 167 -5.98 -18.73 13.68
C ALA A 167 -7.51 -18.72 13.57
N GLU A 168 -8.06 -18.34 12.41
CA GLU A 168 -9.49 -18.39 12.10
C GLU A 168 -10.03 -19.82 12.22
N HIS A 169 -9.37 -20.79 11.60
CA HIS A 169 -9.76 -22.20 11.67
C HIS A 169 -9.72 -22.74 13.10
N ALA A 170 -8.67 -22.41 13.86
CA ALA A 170 -8.56 -22.82 15.26
C ALA A 170 -9.67 -22.22 16.13
N ARG A 171 -9.98 -20.92 15.95
CA ARG A 171 -11.07 -20.24 16.66
C ARG A 171 -12.43 -20.85 16.33
N GLN A 172 -12.69 -21.14 15.05
CA GLN A 172 -13.92 -21.81 14.62
C GLN A 172 -14.09 -23.17 15.31
N GLY A 173 -13.04 -24.00 15.32
CA GLY A 173 -13.08 -25.31 15.98
C GLY A 173 -13.34 -25.19 17.48
N ALA A 174 -12.68 -24.24 18.15
CA ALA A 174 -12.86 -24.01 19.58
C ALA A 174 -14.29 -23.55 19.93
N LEU A 175 -14.86 -22.63 19.13
CA LEU A 175 -16.25 -22.17 19.31
C LEU A 175 -17.27 -23.30 19.12
N ILE A 176 -17.08 -24.17 18.11
CA ILE A 176 -17.97 -25.33 17.88
C ILE A 176 -17.90 -26.32 19.05
N ASN A 177 -16.68 -26.65 19.50
CA ASN A 177 -16.49 -27.57 20.61
C ASN A 177 -17.13 -27.06 21.90
N GLU A 178 -16.99 -25.75 22.17
CA GLU A 178 -17.59 -25.12 23.33
C GLU A 178 -19.12 -25.08 23.23
N LEU A 179 -19.68 -24.80 22.04
CA LEU A 179 -21.13 -24.82 21.84
C LEU A 179 -21.71 -26.18 22.17
N GLN A 180 -21.13 -27.25 21.62
CA GLN A 180 -21.56 -28.60 21.92
C GLN A 180 -21.40 -28.95 23.41
N ARG A 181 -20.37 -28.43 24.07
CA ARG A 181 -20.17 -28.62 25.52
C ARG A 181 -21.29 -27.95 26.32
N GLN A 182 -21.63 -26.71 25.99
CA GLN A 182 -22.69 -25.95 26.65
C GLN A 182 -24.07 -26.59 26.45
N GLU A 183 -24.40 -27.02 25.24
CA GLU A 183 -25.66 -27.72 24.95
C GLU A 183 -25.81 -29.01 25.76
N ARG A 184 -24.73 -29.79 25.90
CA ARG A 184 -24.73 -31.00 26.74
C ARG A 184 -24.92 -30.69 28.22
N LEU A 185 -24.32 -29.61 28.72
CA LEU A 185 -24.47 -29.20 30.12
C LEU A 185 -25.89 -28.72 30.41
N GLU A 186 -26.46 -27.92 29.52
CA GLU A 186 -27.83 -27.43 29.64
C GLU A 186 -28.84 -28.59 29.65
N LEU A 187 -28.68 -29.58 28.76
CA LEU A 187 -29.52 -30.78 28.78
C LEU A 187 -29.41 -31.54 30.10
N ARG A 188 -28.19 -31.72 30.64
CA ARG A 188 -28.00 -32.38 31.94
C ARG A 188 -28.63 -31.59 33.08
N ALA A 189 -28.50 -30.27 33.08
CA ALA A 189 -29.13 -29.40 34.06
C ALA A 189 -30.67 -29.52 34.01
N GLN A 190 -31.26 -29.48 32.81
CA GLN A 190 -32.70 -29.69 32.62
C GLN A 190 -33.17 -31.06 33.14
N LEU A 191 -32.43 -32.13 32.85
CA LEU A 191 -32.75 -33.47 33.35
C LEU A 191 -32.62 -33.56 34.88
N PHE A 192 -31.63 -32.90 35.46
CA PHE A 192 -31.46 -32.83 36.90
C PHE A 192 -32.63 -32.09 37.56
N HIS A 193 -32.98 -30.91 37.07
CA HIS A 193 -34.12 -30.13 37.59
C HIS A 193 -35.42 -30.91 37.54
N LYS A 194 -35.74 -31.56 36.40
CA LYS A 194 -36.93 -32.43 36.31
C LYS A 194 -36.96 -33.52 37.37
N LYS A 195 -35.83 -34.17 37.66
CA LYS A 195 -35.76 -35.22 38.69
C LYS A 195 -35.87 -34.65 40.10
N ALA A 196 -35.26 -33.49 40.36
CA ALA A 196 -35.37 -32.78 41.62
C ALA A 196 -36.82 -32.36 41.89
N ASP A 197 -37.51 -31.79 40.89
CA ASP A 197 -38.91 -31.36 41.01
C ASP A 197 -39.83 -32.54 41.35
N VAL A 198 -39.67 -33.69 40.68
CA VAL A 198 -40.43 -34.91 40.97
C VAL A 198 -40.15 -35.39 42.40
N ARG A 199 -38.90 -35.35 42.84
CA ARG A 199 -38.52 -35.75 44.20
C ARG A 199 -39.10 -34.81 45.26
N ASP A 200 -39.06 -33.51 45.02
CA ASP A 200 -39.59 -32.49 45.91
C ASP A 200 -41.11 -32.54 46.00
N ALA A 201 -41.80 -32.88 44.92
CA ALA A 201 -43.24 -33.12 44.94
C ALA A 201 -43.59 -34.33 45.83
N TRP A 202 -42.88 -35.45 45.65
CA TRP A 202 -43.07 -36.65 46.48
C TRP A 202 -42.80 -36.39 47.97
N LEU A 203 -41.75 -35.63 48.29
CA LEU A 203 -41.43 -35.29 49.68
C LEU A 203 -42.55 -34.44 50.30
N ARG A 204 -43.07 -33.46 49.57
CA ARG A 204 -44.21 -32.67 50.05
C ARG A 204 -45.41 -33.56 50.34
N GLU A 205 -45.77 -34.47 49.43
CA GLU A 205 -46.89 -35.40 49.65
C GLU A 205 -46.71 -36.28 50.89
N MET A 206 -45.47 -36.69 51.22
CA MET A 206 -45.19 -37.54 52.39
C MET A 206 -45.17 -36.80 53.74
N TYR A 207 -44.84 -35.50 53.75
CA TYR A 207 -44.76 -34.70 54.98
C TYR A 207 -46.01 -33.84 55.27
N PHE A 208 -47.01 -33.85 54.39
CA PHE A 208 -48.31 -33.19 54.57
C PHE A 208 -49.46 -34.15 54.91
N TYR A 209 -49.16 -35.36 55.40
CA TYR A 209 -50.09 -36.29 56.08
C TYR A 209 -49.67 -36.55 57.51
#